data_AF-A0A9J6BF90-F1
#
_entry.id   AF-A0A9J6BF90-F1
#
_cell.length_a   1.000
_cell.length_b   1.000
_cell.length_c   1.000
_cell.angle_alpha   90.00
_cell.angle_beta   90.00
_cell.angle_gamma   90.00
#
_symmetry.space_group_name_H-M   'P 1'
#
loop_
_entity.id
_entity.type
_entity.pdbx_description
1 polymer ?
#
loop_
_entity_poly.entity_id
_entity_poly.type
_entity_poly.pdbx_seq_one_letter_code
_entity_poly.pdbx_strand_id
1 'polypeptide(L)'
;MEKIPKNLTFIGIILGITVLCFSEASLLPSSEKDESNKNLTMIEKILIQEKTIIHWYPYQRIIYTTLEDGTIFTLPECPVRPPAVEEFPHFWTRQQRLRGLFLIHIIVAVYCFIGLAIVCDKYFLPTVERICQILNISQDVAAATFMATATTIPEFFANTIATFITESDMGLSAIIGSMLFNTLGVAACASLFIKKPIQIHWWPITRDSILFVINLSLLITFAWDGLIMWYEATILVSMLIFHWVFMFQNDRIARGVKYVIEERFLWCQRIRNYDIVNQRPNDQSEASSEVPQQKPYIETENVNFDKLKERRQSTNLAEIYTTETQEDESIKLYEIPYGVSKFQMFWFFFTWPAQFLLYYTIPHPFKFKKLFPISFIMCIIWIGLLSYIVFWMIVIIGDTFLIPDPIMALTFLAFGGCMPEAISAIIVVRKGSGQMGVSNSLGANCLAIIFSLGLPWFIKTMADGAGFNNAHIRLYSYGVEFTLMMIILAVVLLYGVLAAAGYKLRKTVGGILFLGYIGFATFAILVELDILFERECK
;
A
#
# COMPACT_ATOMS: atom_id res chain seq x y z
N MET A 1 34.75 7.28 -17.87
CA MET A 1 34.29 6.47 -16.72
C MET A 1 32.88 6.89 -16.37
N GLU A 2 31.97 5.91 -16.39
CA GLU A 2 30.52 6.06 -16.27
C GLU A 2 30.08 6.83 -15.02
N LYS A 3 29.08 7.71 -15.21
CA LYS A 3 28.36 8.36 -14.10
C LYS A 3 27.68 7.27 -13.28
N ILE A 4 28.11 7.08 -12.03
CA ILE A 4 27.30 6.38 -11.03
C ILE A 4 25.94 7.12 -10.96
N PRO A 5 24.81 6.49 -11.31
CA PRO A 5 23.52 7.18 -11.33
C PRO A 5 23.10 7.49 -9.89
N LYS A 6 22.46 8.66 -9.69
CA LYS A 6 21.85 9.12 -8.42
C LYS A 6 20.94 8.08 -7.73
N ASN A 7 20.52 7.06 -8.48
CA ASN A 7 19.66 5.97 -8.04
C ASN A 7 20.41 4.90 -7.23
N LEU A 8 21.74 4.79 -7.37
CA LEU A 8 22.54 3.77 -6.67
C LEU A 8 22.67 4.08 -5.17
N THR A 9 22.77 5.36 -4.81
CA THR A 9 22.76 5.83 -3.42
C THR A 9 21.41 5.57 -2.75
N PHE A 10 20.32 5.63 -3.51
CA PHE A 10 18.97 5.37 -3.00
C PHE A 10 18.70 3.87 -2.78
N ILE A 11 19.11 3.03 -3.72
CA ILE A 11 19.15 1.57 -3.54
C ILE A 11 20.03 1.23 -2.32
N GLY A 12 21.16 1.92 -2.15
CA GLY A 12 22.02 1.76 -0.96
C GLY A 12 21.41 2.25 0.36
N ILE A 13 20.49 3.21 0.35
CA ILE A 13 19.74 3.62 1.55
C ILE A 13 18.62 2.62 1.86
N ILE A 14 17.89 2.13 0.86
CA ILE A 14 16.85 1.10 1.09
C ILE A 14 17.51 -0.22 1.51
N LEU A 15 18.51 -0.71 0.77
CA LEU A 15 19.33 -1.84 1.21
C LEU A 15 20.01 -1.53 2.53
N GLY A 16 20.43 -0.29 2.77
CA GLY A 16 21.03 0.14 4.04
C GLY A 16 20.04 0.05 5.19
N ILE A 17 18.75 0.37 5.01
CA ILE A 17 17.69 0.20 6.00
C ILE A 17 17.35 -1.28 6.16
N THR A 18 17.26 -2.05 5.07
CA THR A 18 17.08 -3.51 5.11
C THR A 18 18.25 -4.20 5.82
N VAL A 19 19.48 -3.76 5.56
CA VAL A 19 20.72 -4.25 6.18
C VAL A 19 20.90 -3.69 7.58
N LEU A 20 20.46 -2.48 7.92
CA LEU A 20 20.47 -1.94 9.29
C LEU A 20 19.44 -2.67 10.16
N CYS A 21 18.24 -2.97 9.64
CA CYS A 21 17.33 -3.94 10.27
C CYS A 21 18.00 -5.31 10.45
N PHE A 22 18.88 -5.72 9.52
CA PHE A 22 19.67 -6.96 9.62
C PHE A 22 20.95 -6.84 10.49
N SER A 23 21.47 -5.62 10.73
CA SER A 23 22.82 -5.35 11.27
C SER A 23 22.78 -4.75 12.67
N GLU A 24 21.77 -3.95 13.03
CA GLU A 24 21.46 -3.65 14.43
C GLU A 24 20.97 -4.92 15.16
N ALA A 25 20.43 -5.91 14.41
CA ALA A 25 20.14 -7.24 14.92
C ALA A 25 21.40 -8.08 15.24
N SER A 26 22.58 -7.74 14.72
CA SER A 26 23.84 -8.45 14.99
C SER A 26 24.80 -7.69 15.92
N LEU A 27 24.38 -6.56 16.47
CA LEU A 27 25.16 -5.75 17.42
C LEU A 27 24.33 -5.45 18.68
N LEU A 28 24.19 -6.45 19.55
CA LEU A 28 23.90 -6.23 20.97
C LEU A 28 25.05 -6.82 21.82
N PRO A 29 25.35 -6.18 22.96
CA PRO A 29 26.67 -6.18 23.56
C PRO A 29 27.02 -7.56 24.11
N SER A 30 28.28 -7.94 23.90
CA SER A 30 28.93 -9.00 24.66
C SER A 30 28.81 -8.68 26.14
N SER A 31 27.98 -9.44 26.85
CA SER A 31 27.97 -9.70 28.30
C SER A 31 29.00 -8.85 29.08
N GLU A 32 28.58 -7.66 29.50
CA GLU A 32 29.26 -6.99 30.60
C GLU A 32 28.73 -7.61 31.90
N LYS A 33 29.66 -8.17 32.67
CA LYS A 33 29.41 -8.90 33.91
C LYS A 33 28.88 -7.93 34.97
N ASP A 34 27.58 -7.85 35.16
CA ASP A 34 27.00 -7.22 36.34
C ASP A 34 26.85 -8.23 37.49
N GLU A 35 27.71 -8.06 38.50
CA GLU A 35 27.84 -8.87 39.71
C GLU A 35 26.66 -8.69 40.71
N SER A 36 25.56 -8.06 40.26
CA SER A 36 24.36 -7.75 41.06
C SER A 36 23.31 -8.88 41.10
N ASN A 37 23.54 -9.99 40.37
CA ASN A 37 22.53 -11.04 40.13
C ASN A 37 22.46 -12.17 41.18
N LYS A 38 23.07 -12.02 42.35
CA LYS A 38 23.15 -13.10 43.35
C LYS A 38 21.88 -13.31 44.19
N ASN A 39 20.96 -12.33 44.25
CA ASN A 39 19.81 -12.36 45.16
C ASN A 39 18.42 -12.25 44.47
N LEU A 40 18.29 -12.64 43.21
CA LEU A 40 16.98 -12.73 42.54
C LEU A 40 16.43 -14.15 42.60
N THR A 41 15.14 -14.27 42.92
CA THR A 41 14.40 -15.54 42.89
C THR A 41 14.37 -16.09 41.46
N MET A 42 14.20 -17.41 41.31
CA MET A 42 14.20 -18.06 40.00
C MET A 42 13.11 -17.50 39.07
N ILE A 43 11.96 -17.08 39.63
CA ILE A 43 10.86 -16.43 38.92
C ILE A 43 11.25 -15.03 38.42
N GLU A 44 11.98 -14.24 39.22
CA GLU A 44 12.48 -12.93 38.77
C GLU A 44 13.55 -13.07 37.68
N LYS A 45 14.37 -14.13 37.73
CA LYS A 45 15.32 -14.46 36.66
C LYS A 45 14.60 -14.88 35.37
N ILE A 46 13.44 -15.53 35.47
CA ILE A 46 12.59 -15.90 34.33
C ILE A 46 11.91 -14.66 33.73
N LEU A 47 11.36 -13.75 34.53
CA LEU A 47 10.81 -12.46 34.06
C LEU A 47 11.89 -11.58 33.40
N ILE A 48 13.15 -11.67 33.84
CA ILE A 48 14.29 -10.98 33.22
C ILE A 48 14.73 -11.70 31.92
N GLN A 49 14.70 -13.04 31.86
CA GLN A 49 14.96 -13.80 30.63
C GLN A 49 13.86 -13.58 29.55
N GLU A 50 12.60 -13.49 29.96
CA GLU A 50 11.44 -13.16 29.11
C GLU A 50 11.61 -11.80 28.41
N LYS A 51 12.29 -10.85 29.05
CA LYS A 51 12.61 -9.53 28.48
C LYS A 51 13.87 -9.48 27.61
N THR A 52 14.73 -10.48 27.63
CA THR A 52 16.11 -10.35 27.12
C THR A 52 16.47 -11.28 25.95
N ILE A 53 15.63 -12.24 25.58
CA ILE A 53 15.93 -13.17 24.49
C ILE A 53 14.94 -12.95 23.34
N ILE A 54 15.31 -12.09 22.39
CA ILE A 54 14.67 -12.02 21.08
C ILE A 54 14.94 -13.37 20.39
N HIS A 55 13.92 -14.20 20.24
CA HIS A 55 14.05 -15.44 19.47
C HIS A 55 14.16 -15.11 17.97
N TRP A 56 15.21 -15.63 17.34
CA TRP A 56 15.54 -15.41 15.91
C TRP A 56 14.66 -16.20 14.93
N TYR A 57 13.80 -17.09 15.45
CA TYR A 57 12.90 -17.93 14.68
C TYR A 57 11.46 -17.42 14.85
N PRO A 58 10.97 -16.50 13.99
CA PRO A 58 9.60 -15.98 14.10
C PRO A 58 8.53 -17.09 14.01
N TYR A 59 8.89 -18.24 13.41
CA TYR A 59 8.04 -19.43 13.27
C TYR A 59 7.92 -20.29 14.54
N GLN A 60 8.74 -20.06 15.57
CA GLN A 60 8.68 -20.76 16.85
C GLN A 60 8.29 -19.77 17.96
N ARG A 61 6.99 -19.48 18.08
CA ARG A 61 6.46 -18.79 19.27
C ARG A 61 6.41 -19.81 20.41
N ILE A 62 7.34 -19.71 21.35
CA ILE A 62 7.51 -20.67 22.45
C ILE A 62 7.04 -20.03 23.75
N ILE A 63 6.12 -20.69 24.47
CA ILE A 63 5.80 -20.33 25.85
C ILE A 63 6.63 -21.19 26.79
N TYR A 64 7.17 -20.56 27.83
CA TYR A 64 7.83 -21.22 28.94
C TYR A 64 6.82 -21.45 30.07
N THR A 65 6.38 -22.70 30.25
CA THR A 65 5.61 -23.08 31.44
C THR A 65 6.53 -23.70 32.49
N THR A 66 6.53 -23.13 33.69
CA THR A 66 7.23 -23.70 34.85
C THR A 66 6.33 -24.70 35.56
N LEU A 67 6.76 -25.96 35.64
CA LEU A 67 6.12 -26.98 36.46
C LEU A 67 6.39 -26.72 37.96
N GLU A 68 5.57 -27.29 38.85
CA GLU A 68 5.71 -27.15 40.31
C GLU A 68 7.10 -27.59 40.83
N ASP A 69 7.80 -28.45 40.08
CA ASP A 69 9.15 -28.96 40.37
C ASP A 69 10.29 -28.03 39.89
N GLY A 70 9.98 -26.83 39.36
CA GLY A 70 10.96 -25.87 38.87
C GLY A 70 11.59 -26.22 37.51
N THR A 71 11.12 -27.26 36.83
CA THR A 71 11.51 -27.61 35.46
C THR A 71 10.77 -26.74 34.45
N ILE A 72 11.51 -26.17 33.50
CA ILE A 72 10.98 -25.33 32.41
C ILE A 72 10.72 -26.25 31.22
N PHE A 73 9.47 -26.36 30.78
CA PHE A 73 9.13 -27.03 29.53
C PHE A 73 8.71 -25.97 28.51
N THR A 74 9.32 -26.04 27.33
CA THR A 74 9.00 -25.20 26.16
C THR A 74 7.92 -25.89 25.36
N LEU A 75 6.70 -25.35 25.38
CA LEU A 75 5.66 -25.77 24.43
C LEU A 75 5.62 -24.75 23.30
N PRO A 76 5.61 -25.19 22.03
CA PRO A 76 5.19 -24.31 20.95
C PRO A 76 3.77 -23.85 21.27
N GLU A 77 3.54 -22.54 21.28
CA GLU A 77 2.20 -22.01 21.42
C GLU A 77 1.46 -22.35 20.13
N CYS A 78 0.54 -23.31 20.16
CA CYS A 78 -0.32 -23.65 19.03
C CYS A 78 -1.71 -23.01 19.28
N PRO A 79 -1.95 -21.75 18.89
CA PRO A 79 -3.21 -21.11 19.17
C PRO A 79 -4.29 -21.72 18.27
N VAL A 80 -5.05 -22.68 18.81
CA VAL A 80 -6.19 -23.29 18.12
C VAL A 80 -7.36 -22.30 18.16
N ARG A 81 -7.77 -21.80 16.99
CA ARG A 81 -8.93 -20.90 16.84
C ARG A 81 -10.04 -21.61 16.06
N PRO A 82 -11.32 -21.42 16.43
CA PRO A 82 -12.43 -21.85 15.59
C PRO A 82 -12.37 -21.18 14.20
N PRO A 83 -12.75 -21.88 13.12
CA PRO A 83 -12.70 -21.31 11.78
C PRO A 83 -13.62 -20.09 11.68
N ALA A 84 -13.19 -19.04 10.96
CA ALA A 84 -13.92 -17.77 10.81
C ALA A 84 -15.35 -17.95 10.27
N VAL A 85 -15.58 -19.09 9.62
CA VAL A 85 -16.85 -19.58 9.09
C VAL A 85 -17.93 -19.62 10.16
N GLU A 86 -17.62 -20.11 11.36
CA GLU A 86 -18.62 -20.35 12.42
C GLU A 86 -19.34 -19.09 12.90
N GLU A 87 -18.75 -17.92 12.68
CA GLU A 87 -19.34 -16.64 13.04
C GLU A 87 -20.36 -16.11 12.04
N PHE A 88 -20.42 -16.72 10.85
CA PHE A 88 -21.33 -16.31 9.81
C PHE A 88 -22.55 -17.24 9.70
N PRO A 89 -23.72 -16.72 9.27
CA PRO A 89 -24.89 -17.56 9.10
C PRO A 89 -24.67 -18.65 8.03
N HIS A 90 -25.06 -19.88 8.36
CA HIS A 90 -24.95 -21.04 7.49
C HIS A 90 -26.30 -21.46 6.91
N PHE A 91 -26.48 -21.22 5.62
CA PHE A 91 -27.68 -21.69 4.92
C PHE A 91 -27.60 -23.15 4.46
N TRP A 92 -26.38 -23.63 4.18
CA TRP A 92 -26.15 -24.98 3.62
C TRP A 92 -24.99 -25.68 4.32
N THR A 93 -25.09 -27.00 4.46
CA THR A 93 -24.00 -27.81 5.01
C THR A 93 -22.85 -27.97 4.01
N ARG A 94 -21.65 -28.27 4.51
CA ARG A 94 -20.45 -28.47 3.66
C ARG A 94 -20.66 -29.50 2.55
N GLN A 95 -21.36 -30.60 2.84
CA GLN A 95 -21.71 -31.61 1.84
C GLN A 95 -22.64 -31.07 0.74
N GLN A 96 -23.61 -30.23 1.10
CA GLN A 96 -24.50 -29.58 0.12
C GLN A 96 -23.75 -28.56 -0.73
N ARG A 97 -22.79 -27.82 -0.15
CA ARG A 97 -21.92 -26.90 -0.91
C ARG A 97 -21.09 -27.65 -1.95
N LEU A 98 -20.46 -28.76 -1.58
CA LEU A 98 -19.67 -29.61 -2.48
C LEU A 98 -20.48 -30.23 -3.63
N ARG A 99 -21.80 -30.43 -3.45
CA ARG A 99 -22.71 -30.90 -4.52
C ARG A 99 -23.03 -29.85 -5.59
N GLY A 100 -22.44 -28.66 -5.52
CA GLY A 100 -22.54 -27.60 -6.53
C GLY A 100 -23.12 -26.28 -6.02
N LEU A 101 -23.64 -26.22 -4.79
CA LEU A 101 -24.18 -24.97 -4.21
C LEU A 101 -23.09 -23.96 -3.85
N PHE A 102 -21.82 -24.36 -3.84
CA PHE A 102 -20.70 -23.42 -3.72
C PHE A 102 -20.68 -22.39 -4.87
N LEU A 103 -21.19 -22.75 -6.07
CA LEU A 103 -21.27 -21.83 -7.22
C LEU A 103 -22.15 -20.62 -6.93
N ILE A 104 -23.20 -20.77 -6.11
CA ILE A 104 -24.05 -19.65 -5.70
C ILE A 104 -23.24 -18.63 -4.91
N HIS A 105 -22.41 -19.10 -3.97
CA HIS A 105 -21.53 -18.23 -3.17
C HIS A 105 -20.52 -17.50 -4.05
N ILE A 106 -19.95 -18.19 -5.06
CA ILE A 106 -19.05 -17.55 -6.04
C ILE A 106 -19.79 -16.47 -6.84
N ILE A 107 -20.98 -16.77 -7.35
CA ILE A 107 -21.77 -15.80 -8.14
C ILE A 107 -22.12 -14.58 -7.28
N VAL A 108 -22.55 -14.78 -6.03
CA VAL A 108 -22.84 -13.69 -5.10
C VAL A 108 -21.57 -12.89 -4.79
N ALA A 109 -20.43 -13.54 -4.50
CA ALA A 109 -19.16 -12.87 -4.25
C ALA A 109 -18.75 -11.99 -5.42
N VAL A 110 -18.74 -12.55 -6.64
CA VAL A 110 -18.39 -11.81 -7.87
C VAL A 110 -19.34 -10.65 -8.11
N TYR A 111 -20.65 -10.85 -7.92
CA TYR A 111 -21.64 -9.79 -8.09
C TYR A 111 -21.46 -8.65 -7.08
N CYS A 112 -21.20 -8.98 -5.81
CA CYS A 112 -20.91 -7.98 -4.78
C CYS A 112 -19.57 -7.26 -4.99
N PHE A 113 -18.52 -7.94 -5.47
CA PHE A 113 -17.27 -7.31 -5.89
C PHE A 113 -17.48 -6.31 -7.03
N ILE A 114 -18.28 -6.68 -8.03
CA ILE A 114 -18.62 -5.76 -9.13
C ILE A 114 -19.42 -4.56 -8.58
N GLY A 115 -20.36 -4.80 -7.66
CA GLY A 115 -21.07 -3.73 -6.96
C GLY A 115 -20.13 -2.79 -6.22
N LEU A 116 -19.18 -3.34 -5.47
CA LEU A 116 -18.17 -2.59 -4.71
C LEU A 116 -17.32 -1.73 -5.65
N ALA A 117 -16.80 -2.31 -6.73
CA ALA A 117 -16.07 -1.58 -7.77
C ALA A 117 -16.88 -0.43 -8.38
N ILE A 118 -18.16 -0.66 -8.67
CA ILE A 118 -19.06 0.38 -9.20
C ILE A 118 -19.25 1.51 -8.20
N VAL A 119 -19.48 1.21 -6.92
CA VAL A 119 -19.66 2.25 -5.87
C VAL A 119 -18.37 3.06 -5.71
N CYS A 120 -17.22 2.39 -5.62
CA CYS A 120 -15.92 3.04 -5.46
C CYS A 120 -15.61 3.97 -6.65
N ASP A 121 -15.65 3.45 -7.88
CA ASP A 121 -15.20 4.21 -9.06
C ASP A 121 -16.21 5.27 -9.50
N LYS A 122 -17.50 4.92 -9.59
CA LYS A 122 -18.51 5.81 -10.21
C LYS A 122 -19.12 6.83 -9.25
N TYR A 123 -19.15 6.53 -7.95
CA TYR A 123 -19.83 7.38 -6.97
C TYR A 123 -18.86 7.94 -5.94
N PHE A 124 -18.04 7.09 -5.33
CA PHE A 124 -17.26 7.47 -4.16
C PHE A 124 -16.05 8.34 -4.52
N LEU A 125 -15.17 7.88 -5.41
CA LEU A 125 -13.99 8.64 -5.87
C LEU A 125 -14.37 10.03 -6.41
N PRO A 126 -15.38 10.17 -7.29
CA PRO A 126 -15.78 11.48 -7.78
C PRO A 126 -16.37 12.39 -6.69
N THR A 127 -17.03 11.82 -5.68
CA THR A 127 -17.50 12.60 -4.51
C THR A 127 -16.33 13.13 -3.70
N VAL A 128 -15.30 12.32 -3.47
CA VAL A 128 -14.07 12.73 -2.78
C VAL A 128 -13.32 13.79 -3.58
N GLU A 129 -13.20 13.62 -4.90
CA GLU A 129 -12.58 14.61 -5.78
C GLU A 129 -13.28 15.97 -5.67
N ARG A 130 -14.61 15.96 -5.66
CA ARG A 130 -15.40 17.19 -5.50
C ARG A 130 -15.13 17.88 -4.16
N ILE A 131 -14.97 17.11 -3.08
CA ILE A 131 -14.60 17.63 -1.76
C ILE A 131 -13.22 18.30 -1.84
N CYS A 132 -12.22 17.63 -2.45
CA CYS A 132 -10.88 18.20 -2.61
C CYS A 132 -10.88 19.50 -3.44
N GLN A 133 -11.70 19.58 -4.49
CA GLN A 133 -11.86 20.79 -5.30
C GLN A 133 -12.46 21.95 -4.49
N ILE A 134 -13.47 21.68 -3.67
CA ILE A 134 -14.10 22.71 -2.81
C ILE A 134 -13.12 23.20 -1.74
N LEU A 135 -12.29 22.30 -1.20
CA LEU A 135 -11.25 22.60 -0.22
C LEU A 135 -9.99 23.23 -0.84
N ASN A 136 -9.94 23.38 -2.18
CA ASN A 136 -8.82 23.94 -2.94
C ASN A 136 -7.46 23.29 -2.63
N ILE A 137 -7.46 21.95 -2.52
CA ILE A 137 -6.28 21.14 -2.26
C ILE A 137 -5.55 20.86 -3.58
N SER A 138 -4.22 20.88 -3.58
CA SER A 138 -3.44 20.53 -4.78
C SER A 138 -3.66 19.08 -5.19
N GLN A 139 -3.67 18.80 -6.50
CA GLN A 139 -3.99 17.48 -7.05
C GLN A 139 -3.05 16.39 -6.55
N ASP A 140 -1.76 16.69 -6.40
CA ASP A 140 -0.75 15.74 -5.88
C ASP A 140 -0.99 15.38 -4.41
N VAL A 141 -1.41 16.36 -3.59
CA VAL A 141 -1.72 16.15 -2.17
C VAL A 141 -3.06 15.43 -2.03
N ALA A 142 -4.07 15.82 -2.80
CA ALA A 142 -5.37 15.15 -2.83
C ALA A 142 -5.26 13.69 -3.24
N ALA A 143 -4.44 13.39 -4.27
CA ALA A 143 -4.15 12.03 -4.71
C ALA A 143 -3.51 11.19 -3.60
N ALA A 144 -2.44 11.69 -2.97
CA ALA A 144 -1.71 10.97 -1.94
C ALA A 144 -2.43 10.84 -0.59
N THR A 145 -3.50 11.63 -0.36
CA THR A 145 -4.23 11.64 0.92
C THR A 145 -5.68 11.20 0.72
N PHE A 146 -6.61 12.11 0.47
CA PHE A 146 -8.04 11.83 0.43
C PHE A 146 -8.42 10.78 -0.62
N MET A 147 -7.86 10.86 -1.82
CA MET A 147 -8.18 9.90 -2.89
C MET A 147 -7.61 8.52 -2.58
N ALA A 148 -6.38 8.44 -2.06
CA ALA A 148 -5.78 7.19 -1.61
C ALA A 148 -6.50 6.62 -0.37
N THR A 149 -7.03 7.46 0.53
CA THR A 149 -7.92 7.01 1.62
C THR A 149 -9.22 6.46 1.05
N ALA A 150 -9.77 7.09 0.01
CA ALA A 150 -11.00 6.63 -0.61
C ALA A 150 -10.87 5.23 -1.24
N THR A 151 -9.76 4.97 -1.92
CA THR A 151 -9.48 3.65 -2.53
C THR A 151 -9.22 2.57 -1.47
N THR A 152 -8.70 2.92 -0.29
CA THR A 152 -8.40 1.96 0.78
C THR A 152 -9.57 1.67 1.72
N ILE A 153 -10.72 2.34 1.56
CA ILE A 153 -11.91 2.12 2.41
C ILE A 153 -12.48 0.69 2.33
N PRO A 154 -12.59 0.04 1.16
CA PRO A 154 -13.02 -1.36 1.10
C PRO A 154 -12.14 -2.30 1.94
N GLU A 155 -10.83 -2.08 1.93
CA GLU A 155 -9.84 -2.83 2.71
C GLU A 155 -9.97 -2.51 4.21
N PHE A 156 -10.20 -1.24 4.56
CA PHE A 156 -10.49 -0.84 5.93
C PHE A 156 -11.71 -1.60 6.47
N PHE A 157 -12.79 -1.74 5.69
CA PHE A 157 -13.95 -2.52 6.12
C PHE A 157 -13.65 -4.02 6.21
N ALA A 158 -12.92 -4.59 5.26
CA ALA A 158 -12.48 -5.98 5.33
C ALA A 158 -11.67 -6.27 6.60
N ASN A 159 -10.74 -5.38 6.97
CA ASN A 159 -9.96 -5.53 8.20
C ASN A 159 -10.79 -5.24 9.46
N THR A 160 -11.75 -4.32 9.39
CA THR A 160 -12.70 -4.08 10.50
C THR A 160 -13.52 -5.33 10.78
N ILE A 161 -14.06 -5.97 9.74
CA ILE A 161 -14.78 -7.24 9.85
C ILE A 161 -13.85 -8.32 10.42
N ALA A 162 -12.64 -8.42 9.89
CA ALA A 162 -11.67 -9.40 10.37
C ALA A 162 -11.35 -9.22 11.86
N THR A 163 -11.18 -7.98 12.32
CA THR A 163 -10.76 -7.62 13.68
C THR A 163 -11.90 -7.76 14.71
N PHE A 164 -13.10 -7.29 14.37
CA PHE A 164 -14.23 -7.21 15.31
C PHE A 164 -15.19 -8.39 15.26
N ILE A 165 -15.32 -9.01 14.10
CA ILE A 165 -16.18 -10.18 13.92
C ILE A 165 -15.26 -11.38 14.10
N THR A 166 -14.56 -11.80 13.06
CA THR A 166 -13.84 -13.10 13.03
C THR A 166 -12.61 -13.23 13.93
N GLU A 167 -12.18 -12.09 14.48
CA GLU A 167 -10.87 -11.84 15.09
C GLU A 167 -9.70 -12.61 14.42
N SER A 168 -9.71 -12.67 13.09
CA SER A 168 -8.82 -13.51 12.31
C SER A 168 -7.73 -12.68 11.63
N ASP A 169 -6.62 -13.33 11.29
CA ASP A 169 -5.55 -12.69 10.49
C ASP A 169 -5.95 -12.44 9.04
N MET A 170 -7.15 -12.88 8.65
CA MET A 170 -7.68 -12.70 7.31
C MET A 170 -7.64 -11.22 6.86
N GLY A 171 -7.87 -10.28 7.78
CA GLY A 171 -7.77 -8.84 7.50
C GLY A 171 -6.34 -8.39 7.19
N LEU A 172 -5.37 -8.88 7.95
CA LEU A 172 -3.95 -8.62 7.73
C LEU A 172 -3.48 -9.22 6.42
N SER A 173 -3.82 -10.49 6.13
CA SER A 173 -3.47 -11.16 4.88
C SER A 173 -4.08 -10.49 3.66
N ALA A 174 -5.32 -9.96 3.75
CA ALA A 174 -5.93 -9.20 2.66
C ALA A 174 -5.14 -7.92 2.35
N ILE A 175 -4.68 -7.21 3.38
CA ILE A 175 -3.88 -5.99 3.24
C ILE A 175 -2.48 -6.30 2.70
N ILE A 176 -1.83 -7.37 3.15
CA ILE A 176 -0.55 -7.86 2.60
C ILE A 176 -0.67 -8.16 1.10
N GLY A 177 -1.73 -8.88 0.70
CA GLY A 177 -1.98 -9.22 -0.70
C GLY A 177 -2.24 -7.97 -1.55
N SER A 178 -3.02 -7.01 -1.02
CA SER A 178 -3.28 -5.73 -1.66
C SER A 178 -1.99 -4.93 -1.85
N MET A 179 -1.17 -4.80 -0.81
CA MET A 179 0.10 -4.10 -0.87
C MET A 179 1.04 -4.69 -1.93
N LEU A 180 1.11 -6.02 -2.02
CA LEU A 180 1.90 -6.70 -3.03
C LEU A 180 1.37 -6.41 -4.46
N PHE A 181 0.05 -6.49 -4.65
CA PHE A 181 -0.58 -6.20 -5.94
C PHE A 181 -0.46 -4.71 -6.32
N ASN A 182 -0.62 -3.79 -5.41
CA ASN A 182 -0.47 -2.35 -5.64
C ASN A 182 0.98 -1.94 -5.92
N THR A 183 1.95 -2.63 -5.33
CA THR A 183 3.39 -2.40 -5.57
C THR A 183 3.81 -2.93 -6.94
N LEU A 184 3.55 -4.21 -7.24
CA LEU A 184 4.04 -4.86 -8.46
C LEU A 184 2.96 -5.03 -9.52
N GLY A 185 1.78 -5.52 -9.14
CA GLY A 185 0.67 -5.84 -10.03
C GLY A 185 0.11 -4.63 -10.80
N VAL A 186 -0.20 -3.52 -10.11
CA VAL A 186 -0.73 -2.30 -10.74
C VAL A 186 0.27 -1.72 -11.74
N ALA A 187 1.54 -1.57 -11.34
CA ALA A 187 2.60 -1.09 -12.21
C ALA A 187 2.84 -2.04 -13.40
N ALA A 188 2.78 -3.36 -13.18
CA ALA A 188 2.89 -4.37 -14.22
C ALA A 188 1.76 -4.29 -15.25
N CYS A 189 0.51 -4.31 -14.78
CA CYS A 189 -0.69 -4.18 -15.61
C CYS A 189 -0.65 -2.89 -16.43
N ALA A 190 -0.41 -1.74 -15.79
CA ALA A 190 -0.38 -0.46 -16.47
C ALA A 190 0.73 -0.40 -17.55
N SER A 191 1.89 -1.00 -17.27
CA SER A 191 3.01 -1.11 -18.22
C SER A 191 2.74 -2.05 -19.40
N LEU A 192 2.09 -3.19 -19.17
CA LEU A 192 1.77 -4.19 -20.21
C LEU A 192 0.77 -3.63 -21.24
N PHE A 193 -0.20 -2.85 -20.77
CA PHE A 193 -1.25 -2.26 -21.60
C PHE A 193 -0.90 -0.90 -22.21
N ILE A 194 0.37 -0.48 -22.10
CA ILE A 194 0.85 0.80 -22.63
C ILE A 194 1.00 0.74 -24.16
N LYS A 195 0.54 1.79 -24.86
CA LYS A 195 0.69 1.90 -26.32
C LYS A 195 2.01 2.55 -26.74
N LYS A 196 2.48 3.53 -25.97
CA LYS A 196 3.72 4.29 -26.22
C LYS A 196 4.49 4.42 -24.92
N PRO A 197 5.83 4.41 -24.93
CA PRO A 197 6.59 4.49 -23.70
C PRO A 197 6.41 5.87 -23.04
N ILE A 198 6.09 5.88 -21.74
CA ILE A 198 5.83 7.10 -20.95
C ILE A 198 6.98 7.33 -19.99
N GLN A 199 7.44 8.57 -19.87
CA GLN A 199 8.45 8.96 -18.90
C GLN A 199 7.77 9.32 -17.58
N ILE A 200 8.25 8.73 -16.48
CA ILE A 200 7.71 8.98 -15.14
C ILE A 200 8.69 9.86 -14.37
N HIS A 201 8.14 10.80 -13.59
CA HIS A 201 8.94 11.61 -12.68
C HIS A 201 9.35 10.80 -11.44
N TRP A 202 10.64 10.80 -11.10
CA TRP A 202 11.17 9.94 -10.03
C TRP A 202 10.75 10.39 -8.61
N TRP A 203 10.46 11.68 -8.40
CA TRP A 203 10.32 12.24 -7.05
C TRP A 203 9.14 11.67 -6.25
N PRO A 204 7.88 11.69 -6.75
CA PRO A 204 6.75 11.16 -5.98
C PRO A 204 6.89 9.67 -5.67
N ILE A 205 7.33 8.86 -6.65
CA ILE A 205 7.59 7.43 -6.45
C ILE A 205 8.59 7.21 -5.32
N THR A 206 9.69 7.96 -5.35
CA THR A 206 10.76 7.85 -4.35
C THR A 206 10.23 8.23 -2.97
N ARG A 207 9.54 9.38 -2.84
CA ARG A 207 8.94 9.85 -1.59
C ARG A 207 7.97 8.83 -1.00
N ASP A 208 7.03 8.35 -1.82
CA ASP A 208 5.96 7.44 -1.36
C ASP A 208 6.54 6.06 -1.02
N SER A 209 7.56 5.59 -1.77
CA SER A 209 8.25 4.33 -1.46
C SER A 209 9.03 4.40 -0.14
N ILE A 210 9.67 5.53 0.19
CA ILE A 210 10.37 5.69 1.49
C ILE A 210 9.36 5.61 2.63
N LEU A 211 8.27 6.38 2.54
CA LEU A 211 7.25 6.39 3.58
C LEU A 211 6.60 5.01 3.74
N PHE A 212 6.39 4.31 2.62
CA PHE A 212 5.89 2.95 2.65
C PHE A 212 6.85 1.99 3.35
N VAL A 213 8.15 2.02 3.02
CA VAL A 213 9.16 1.18 3.68
C VAL A 213 9.25 1.49 5.18
N ILE A 214 9.19 2.77 5.58
CA ILE A 214 9.20 3.14 7.00
C ILE A 214 7.99 2.54 7.74
N ASN A 215 6.78 2.72 7.20
CA ASN A 215 5.56 2.19 7.81
C ASN A 215 5.55 0.65 7.84
N LEU A 216 6.06 0.01 6.79
CA LEU A 216 6.16 -1.44 6.69
C LEU A 216 7.20 -2.02 7.65
N SER A 217 8.36 -1.39 7.78
CA SER A 217 9.37 -1.77 8.78
C SER A 217 8.82 -1.66 10.19
N LEU A 218 8.07 -0.61 10.50
CA LEU A 218 7.41 -0.46 11.80
C LEU A 218 6.39 -1.58 12.05
N LEU A 219 5.57 -1.91 11.05
CA LEU A 219 4.62 -3.02 11.14
C LEU A 219 5.30 -4.37 11.36
N ILE A 220 6.44 -4.63 10.70
CA ILE A 220 7.22 -5.86 10.92
C ILE A 220 7.72 -5.94 12.36
N THR A 221 8.21 -4.83 12.93
CA THR A 221 8.66 -4.79 14.32
C THR A 221 7.53 -5.10 15.29
N PHE A 222 6.33 -4.55 15.08
CA PHE A 222 5.14 -4.81 15.92
C PHE A 222 4.54 -6.21 15.70
N ALA A 223 4.73 -6.80 14.53
CA ALA A 223 4.26 -8.16 14.27
C ALA A 223 5.21 -9.25 14.82
N TRP A 224 6.42 -8.88 15.27
CA TRP A 224 7.50 -9.82 15.57
C TRP A 224 7.22 -10.74 16.76
N ASP A 225 6.58 -10.22 17.80
CA ASP A 225 6.17 -10.98 18.98
C ASP A 225 4.79 -11.65 18.80
N GLY A 226 4.10 -11.34 17.70
CA GLY A 226 2.79 -11.88 17.41
C GLY A 226 1.64 -11.27 18.21
N LEU A 227 1.89 -10.23 19.01
CA LEU A 227 0.92 -9.60 19.89
C LEU A 227 0.92 -8.09 19.65
N ILE A 228 -0.07 -7.60 18.91
CA ILE A 228 -0.19 -6.17 18.67
C ILE A 228 -0.80 -5.51 19.89
N MET A 229 0.03 -4.78 20.63
CA MET A 229 -0.36 -4.11 21.87
C MET A 229 -1.12 -2.80 21.59
N TRP A 230 -1.95 -2.35 22.52
CA TRP A 230 -2.70 -1.10 22.39
C TRP A 230 -1.84 0.13 22.08
N TYR A 231 -0.60 0.19 22.61
CA TYR A 231 0.32 1.30 22.35
C TYR A 231 0.87 1.26 20.92
N GLU A 232 1.06 0.09 20.34
CA GLU A 232 1.51 -0.09 18.96
C GLU A 232 0.42 0.33 17.97
N ALA A 233 -0.82 -0.07 18.23
CA ALA A 233 -1.98 0.41 17.49
C ALA A 233 -2.14 1.93 17.58
N THR A 234 -1.89 2.51 18.76
CA THR A 234 -1.89 3.98 18.96
C THR A 234 -0.78 4.66 18.15
N ILE A 235 0.41 4.07 18.07
CA ILE A 235 1.51 4.58 17.26
C ILE A 235 1.14 4.55 15.77
N LEU A 236 0.52 3.47 15.28
CA LEU A 236 0.07 3.38 13.88
C LEU A 236 -0.95 4.48 13.52
N VAL A 237 -1.92 4.76 14.41
CA VAL A 237 -2.88 5.86 14.22
C VAL A 237 -2.21 7.23 14.33
N SER A 238 -1.24 7.40 15.22
CA SER A 238 -0.44 8.63 15.29
C SER A 238 0.33 8.88 13.99
N MET A 239 0.88 7.82 13.38
CA MET A 239 1.55 7.89 12.08
C MET A 239 0.62 8.30 10.93
N LEU A 240 -0.68 7.99 11.01
CA LEU A 240 -1.67 8.49 10.05
C LEU A 240 -1.76 10.02 10.09
N ILE A 241 -1.86 10.61 11.29
CA ILE A 241 -1.90 12.07 11.45
C ILE A 241 -0.60 12.70 10.93
N PHE A 242 0.54 12.10 11.29
CA PHE A 242 1.85 12.55 10.81
C PHE A 242 1.96 12.48 9.28
N HIS A 243 1.49 11.39 8.67
CA HIS A 243 1.50 11.19 7.22
C HIS A 243 0.69 12.28 6.50
N TRP A 244 -0.52 12.58 6.98
CA TRP A 244 -1.32 13.67 6.41
C TRP A 244 -0.63 15.02 6.56
N VAL A 245 -0.12 15.37 7.74
CA VAL A 245 0.61 16.63 7.96
C VAL A 245 1.83 16.73 7.04
N PHE A 246 2.60 15.65 6.90
CA PHE A 246 3.74 15.57 6.00
C PHE A 246 3.33 15.83 4.54
N MET A 247 2.23 15.24 4.09
CA MET A 247 1.71 15.42 2.73
C MET A 247 1.18 16.83 2.47
N PHE A 248 0.47 17.44 3.42
CA PHE A 248 0.07 18.84 3.29
C PHE A 248 1.26 19.81 3.23
N GLN A 249 2.39 19.44 3.84
CA GLN A 249 3.63 20.22 3.79
C GLN A 249 4.55 19.87 2.61
N ASN A 250 4.12 18.99 1.70
CA ASN A 250 4.93 18.50 0.58
C ASN A 250 5.57 19.63 -0.24
N ASP A 251 4.85 20.74 -0.50
CA ASP A 251 5.39 21.87 -1.27
C ASP A 251 6.55 22.59 -0.57
N ARG A 252 6.59 22.56 0.77
CA ARG A 252 7.71 23.13 1.55
C ARG A 252 8.90 22.17 1.54
N ILE A 253 8.63 20.87 1.70
CA ILE A 253 9.64 19.81 1.74
C ILE A 253 10.31 19.66 0.37
N ALA A 254 9.54 19.63 -0.72
CA ALA A 254 10.07 19.54 -2.08
C ALA A 254 11.01 20.71 -2.40
N ARG A 255 10.68 21.92 -1.94
CA ARG A 255 11.57 23.11 -2.07
C ARG A 255 12.84 22.96 -1.24
N GLY A 256 12.74 22.50 0.00
CA GLY A 256 13.89 22.26 0.88
C GLY A 256 14.83 21.18 0.34
N VAL A 257 14.28 20.07 -0.16
CA VAL A 257 15.09 18.99 -0.73
C VAL A 257 15.71 19.41 -2.07
N LYS A 258 15.00 20.16 -2.91
CA LYS A 258 15.59 20.73 -4.12
C LYS A 258 16.74 21.68 -3.79
N TYR A 259 16.61 22.50 -2.76
CA TYR A 259 17.68 23.35 -2.25
C TYR A 259 18.89 22.54 -1.77
N VAL A 260 18.69 21.51 -0.94
CA VAL A 260 19.77 20.65 -0.43
C VAL A 260 20.45 19.85 -1.55
N ILE A 261 19.67 19.34 -2.50
CA ILE A 261 20.21 18.62 -3.67
C ILE A 261 20.96 19.60 -4.57
N GLU A 262 20.45 20.79 -4.85
CA GLU A 262 21.13 21.80 -5.67
C GLU A 262 22.41 22.31 -5.01
N GLU A 263 22.41 22.58 -3.69
CA GLU A 263 23.61 22.99 -2.95
C GLU A 263 24.69 21.90 -2.96
N ARG A 264 24.34 20.62 -2.70
CA ARG A 264 25.33 19.53 -2.74
C ARG A 264 25.78 19.18 -4.16
N PHE A 265 24.92 19.34 -5.17
CA PHE A 265 25.20 18.92 -6.55
C PHE A 265 25.95 19.99 -7.35
N LEU A 266 25.70 21.28 -7.09
CA LEU A 266 26.51 22.38 -7.64
C LEU A 266 27.94 22.35 -7.09
N TRP A 267 28.15 21.87 -5.87
CA TRP A 267 29.50 21.66 -5.32
C TRP A 267 30.27 20.57 -6.09
N CYS A 268 29.66 19.40 -6.34
CA CYS A 268 30.29 18.34 -7.15
C CYS A 268 30.50 18.73 -8.62
N GLN A 269 29.61 19.54 -9.21
CA GLN A 269 29.79 20.02 -10.58
C GLN A 269 30.84 21.13 -10.68
N ARG A 270 30.99 21.96 -9.64
CA ARG A 270 32.01 23.02 -9.54
C ARG A 270 33.42 22.45 -9.30
N ILE A 271 33.56 21.39 -8.50
CA ILE A 271 34.84 20.66 -8.34
C ILE A 271 35.23 19.96 -9.64
N ARG A 272 34.29 19.28 -10.31
CA ARG A 272 34.61 18.58 -11.57
C ARG A 272 35.05 19.51 -12.70
N ASN A 273 34.54 20.74 -12.76
CA ASN A 273 35.01 21.74 -13.73
C ASN A 273 36.35 22.36 -13.34
N TYR A 274 36.71 22.40 -12.04
CA TYR A 274 38.03 22.83 -11.58
C TYR A 274 39.13 21.85 -12.02
N ASP A 275 38.88 20.55 -11.95
CA ASP A 275 39.83 19.51 -12.38
C ASP A 275 40.02 19.46 -13.91
N ILE A 276 38.99 19.77 -14.70
CA ILE A 276 39.07 19.77 -16.18
C ILE A 276 39.88 20.97 -16.72
N VAL A 277 39.90 22.09 -16.01
CA VAL A 277 40.65 23.30 -16.43
C VAL A 277 42.14 23.18 -16.09
N ASN A 278 42.50 22.46 -15.02
CA ASN A 278 43.89 22.34 -14.57
C ASN A 278 44.69 21.20 -15.22
N GLN A 279 44.11 20.43 -16.14
CA GLN A 279 44.76 19.27 -16.79
C GLN A 279 45.16 19.46 -18.27
N ARG A 280 45.06 20.67 -18.84
CA ARG A 280 45.61 20.90 -20.19
C ARG A 280 47.08 21.34 -20.11
N PRO A 281 48.02 20.59 -20.70
CA PRO A 281 49.42 21.01 -20.76
C PRO A 281 49.57 22.25 -21.65
N ASN A 282 50.46 23.13 -21.20
CA ASN A 282 50.95 24.30 -21.93
C ASN A 282 51.59 23.88 -23.25
N ASP A 283 51.06 24.36 -24.37
CA ASP A 283 51.84 24.67 -25.57
C ASP A 283 51.32 25.99 -26.18
N GLN A 284 52.19 27.00 -26.04
CA GLN A 284 52.47 28.20 -26.86
C GLN A 284 51.76 28.30 -28.23
N SER A 285 51.36 29.42 -28.84
CA SER A 285 51.40 30.89 -28.70
C SER A 285 50.40 31.39 -29.79
N GLU A 286 49.73 32.56 -29.80
CA GLU A 286 50.28 33.89 -30.08
C GLU A 286 49.09 34.89 -30.26
N ALA A 287 49.34 36.15 -29.87
CA ALA A 287 48.77 37.42 -30.38
C ALA A 287 47.29 37.82 -30.16
N SER A 288 47.19 38.75 -29.20
CA SER A 288 46.20 39.73 -28.77
C SER A 288 45.55 40.71 -29.79
N SER A 289 44.43 41.29 -29.32
CA SER A 289 43.79 42.63 -29.60
C SER A 289 42.46 42.54 -30.39
N GLU A 290 41.30 43.11 -30.04
CA GLU A 290 40.93 44.33 -29.28
C GLU A 290 39.58 44.17 -28.49
N VAL A 291 39.34 45.12 -27.56
CA VAL A 291 38.32 45.24 -26.48
C VAL A 291 37.29 46.33 -26.90
N PRO A 292 35.95 46.30 -26.60
CA PRO A 292 35.46 46.62 -25.26
C PRO A 292 34.16 45.97 -24.74
N GLN A 293 34.08 46.02 -23.40
CA GLN A 293 32.96 45.66 -22.54
C GLN A 293 31.62 46.23 -23.02
N GLN A 294 30.63 45.35 -23.17
CA GLN A 294 29.23 45.75 -23.10
C GLN A 294 28.49 44.69 -22.28
N LYS A 295 28.13 45.05 -21.04
CA LYS A 295 27.10 44.35 -20.27
C LYS A 295 25.77 44.54 -21.00
N PRO A 296 25.03 43.48 -21.35
CA PRO A 296 23.59 43.57 -21.46
C PRO A 296 23.01 43.33 -20.07
N TYR A 297 22.37 44.38 -19.57
CA TYR A 297 21.31 44.31 -18.59
C TYR A 297 20.36 43.15 -18.96
N ILE A 298 20.20 42.15 -18.08
CA ILE A 298 19.01 41.29 -18.11
C ILE A 298 18.20 41.69 -16.89
N GLU A 299 17.12 42.38 -17.21
CA GLU A 299 16.07 42.83 -16.33
C GLU A 299 15.51 41.66 -15.53
N THR A 300 15.31 41.91 -14.24
CA THR A 300 14.61 41.04 -13.30
C THR A 300 13.18 40.77 -13.75
N GLU A 301 12.96 39.69 -14.50
CA GLU A 301 11.68 38.99 -14.54
C GLU A 301 11.88 37.58 -13.98
N ASN A 302 11.71 37.46 -12.66
CA ASN A 302 11.48 36.19 -11.98
C ASN A 302 10.08 35.66 -12.31
N VAL A 303 9.81 35.42 -13.59
CA VAL A 303 8.61 34.71 -14.02
C VAL A 303 9.00 33.25 -14.17
N ASN A 304 8.61 32.49 -13.14
CA ASN A 304 8.90 31.09 -12.96
C ASN A 304 8.23 30.26 -14.08
N PHE A 305 8.90 30.18 -15.24
CA PHE A 305 8.36 29.59 -16.46
C PHE A 305 8.08 28.09 -16.30
N ASP A 306 8.84 27.39 -15.45
CA ASP A 306 8.61 25.99 -15.09
C ASP A 306 7.39 25.84 -14.18
N LYS A 307 7.19 26.72 -13.18
CA LYS A 307 5.95 26.73 -12.42
C LYS A 307 4.76 27.16 -13.26
N LEU A 308 4.91 28.05 -14.24
CA LEU A 308 3.82 28.40 -15.15
C LEU A 308 3.52 27.27 -16.12
N LYS A 309 4.51 26.46 -16.51
CA LYS A 309 4.31 25.29 -17.36
C LYS A 309 3.68 24.13 -16.59
N GLU A 310 4.11 23.87 -15.37
CA GLU A 310 3.48 22.91 -14.44
C GLU A 310 2.11 23.38 -13.99
N ARG A 311 1.91 24.67 -13.69
CA ARG A 311 0.61 25.25 -13.33
C ARG A 311 -0.32 25.32 -14.53
N ARG A 312 0.16 25.66 -15.74
CA ARG A 312 -0.66 25.63 -16.96
C ARG A 312 -0.92 24.20 -17.44
N GLN A 313 -0.02 23.23 -17.20
CA GLN A 313 -0.30 21.81 -17.40
C GLN A 313 -1.28 21.28 -16.36
N SER A 314 -1.13 21.59 -15.07
CA SER A 314 -2.08 21.14 -14.02
C SER A 314 -3.43 21.86 -14.11
N THR A 315 -3.47 23.14 -14.49
CA THR A 315 -4.73 23.85 -14.79
C THR A 315 -5.37 23.26 -16.04
N ASN A 316 -4.66 23.08 -17.15
CA ASN A 316 -5.22 22.46 -18.36
C ASN A 316 -5.54 20.97 -18.16
N LEU A 317 -4.81 20.23 -17.32
CA LEU A 317 -5.06 18.80 -17.03
C LEU A 317 -6.20 18.64 -16.02
N ALA A 318 -6.37 19.56 -15.07
CA ALA A 318 -7.56 19.66 -14.23
C ALA A 318 -8.76 20.12 -15.07
N GLU A 319 -8.58 20.98 -16.08
CA GLU A 319 -9.61 21.38 -17.05
C GLU A 319 -9.93 20.21 -18.01
N ILE A 320 -8.96 19.41 -18.45
CA ILE A 320 -9.17 18.19 -19.25
C ILE A 320 -9.83 17.09 -18.40
N TYR A 321 -9.42 16.89 -17.14
CA TYR A 321 -10.07 15.98 -16.21
C TYR A 321 -11.51 16.42 -15.89
N THR A 322 -11.74 17.73 -15.68
CA THR A 322 -13.09 18.27 -15.38
C THR A 322 -13.97 18.36 -16.62
N THR A 323 -13.44 18.56 -17.82
CA THR A 323 -14.23 18.59 -19.06
C THR A 323 -14.60 17.16 -19.51
N GLU A 324 -13.70 16.18 -19.36
CA GLU A 324 -14.03 14.77 -19.68
C GLU A 324 -14.93 14.08 -18.64
N THR A 325 -14.85 14.44 -17.35
CA THR A 325 -15.85 13.97 -16.36
C THR A 325 -17.19 14.72 -16.46
N GLN A 326 -17.22 15.92 -17.05
CA GLN A 326 -18.46 16.70 -17.21
C GLN A 326 -19.35 16.25 -18.38
N GLU A 327 -18.81 15.65 -19.45
CA GLU A 327 -19.61 15.32 -20.64
C GLU A 327 -19.90 13.82 -20.87
N ASP A 328 -19.09 12.87 -20.39
CA ASP A 328 -19.24 11.45 -20.80
C ASP A 328 -19.67 10.44 -19.70
N GLU A 329 -19.77 10.81 -18.42
CA GLU A 329 -20.18 9.89 -17.34
C GLU A 329 -21.35 10.40 -16.49
N SER A 330 -22.32 11.08 -17.11
CA SER A 330 -23.68 10.85 -16.61
C SER A 330 -23.94 9.35 -16.75
N ILE A 331 -24.20 8.63 -15.65
CA ILE A 331 -24.55 7.21 -15.71
C ILE A 331 -25.80 7.12 -16.60
N LYS A 332 -25.61 6.80 -17.88
CA LYS A 332 -26.66 6.57 -18.85
C LYS A 332 -27.29 5.21 -18.53
N LEU A 333 -28.04 5.16 -17.43
CA LEU A 333 -28.71 3.96 -16.92
C LEU A 333 -29.72 3.38 -17.95
N TYR A 334 -30.16 4.23 -18.90
CA TYR A 334 -31.22 3.93 -19.86
C TYR A 334 -30.81 4.05 -21.34
N GLU A 335 -29.59 4.50 -21.67
CA GLU A 335 -29.14 4.41 -23.06
C GLU A 335 -28.58 3.01 -23.31
N ILE A 336 -29.44 2.15 -23.86
CA ILE A 336 -29.03 0.85 -24.38
C ILE A 336 -27.91 1.10 -25.39
N PRO A 337 -26.71 0.54 -25.20
CA PRO A 337 -25.63 0.74 -26.16
C PRO A 337 -26.01 0.06 -27.49
N TYR A 338 -26.41 0.85 -28.49
CA TYR A 338 -26.71 0.35 -29.84
C TYR A 338 -25.40 0.22 -30.62
N GLY A 339 -25.09 -0.98 -31.15
CA GLY A 339 -23.90 -1.23 -31.98
C GLY A 339 -22.68 -1.80 -31.25
N VAL A 340 -22.80 -2.23 -30.00
CA VAL A 340 -21.72 -2.86 -29.22
C VAL A 340 -21.69 -4.39 -29.36
N SER A 341 -20.57 -5.00 -28.97
CA SER A 341 -20.41 -6.46 -28.96
C SER A 341 -21.45 -7.16 -28.09
N LYS A 342 -21.84 -8.41 -28.43
CA LYS A 342 -22.77 -9.23 -27.62
C LYS A 342 -22.33 -9.36 -26.15
N PHE A 343 -21.02 -9.39 -25.92
CA PHE A 343 -20.44 -9.45 -24.57
C PHE A 343 -20.70 -8.18 -23.76
N GLN A 344 -20.53 -7.00 -24.35
CA GLN A 344 -20.83 -5.72 -23.67
C GLN A 344 -22.34 -5.59 -23.37
N MET A 345 -23.19 -6.07 -24.27
CA MET A 345 -24.63 -6.09 -24.03
C MET A 345 -25.00 -7.02 -22.85
N PHE A 346 -24.41 -8.21 -22.80
CA PHE A 346 -24.57 -9.11 -21.65
C PHE A 346 -24.07 -8.48 -20.34
N TRP A 347 -22.87 -7.88 -20.35
CA TRP A 347 -22.31 -7.21 -19.18
C TRP A 347 -23.19 -6.06 -18.68
N PHE A 348 -23.77 -5.28 -19.60
CA PHE A 348 -24.73 -4.24 -19.26
C PHE A 348 -25.94 -4.82 -18.55
N PHE A 349 -26.61 -5.83 -19.12
CA PHE A 349 -27.77 -6.46 -18.47
C PHE A 349 -27.44 -7.14 -17.14
N PHE A 350 -26.25 -7.75 -17.01
CA PHE A 350 -25.80 -8.38 -15.78
C PHE A 350 -25.58 -7.37 -14.65
N THR A 351 -24.98 -6.21 -14.96
CA THR A 351 -24.68 -5.16 -13.96
C THR A 351 -25.84 -4.20 -13.74
N TRP A 352 -26.84 -4.18 -14.62
CA TRP A 352 -27.97 -3.26 -14.58
C TRP A 352 -28.75 -3.29 -13.25
N PRO A 353 -29.08 -4.44 -12.64
CA PRO A 353 -29.83 -4.46 -11.39
C PRO A 353 -29.05 -3.82 -10.22
N ALA A 354 -27.74 -4.07 -10.14
CA ALA A 354 -26.86 -3.42 -9.15
C ALA A 354 -26.81 -1.91 -9.40
N GLN A 355 -26.62 -1.49 -10.65
CA GLN A 355 -26.58 -0.07 -11.00
C GLN A 355 -27.90 0.64 -10.74
N PHE A 356 -29.04 -0.03 -10.98
CA PHE A 356 -30.36 0.49 -10.69
C PHE A 356 -30.57 0.71 -9.18
N LEU A 357 -30.20 -0.30 -8.37
CA LEU A 357 -30.24 -0.21 -6.90
C LEU A 357 -29.39 0.95 -6.39
N LEU A 358 -28.15 1.06 -6.89
CA LEU A 358 -27.21 2.11 -6.48
C LEU A 358 -27.65 3.50 -6.96
N TYR A 359 -28.22 3.61 -8.16
CA TYR A 359 -28.73 4.87 -8.70
C TYR A 359 -29.87 5.44 -7.84
N TYR A 360 -30.75 4.59 -7.33
CA TYR A 360 -31.85 5.04 -6.49
C TYR A 360 -31.39 5.38 -5.06
N THR A 361 -30.41 4.65 -4.53
CA THR A 361 -29.98 4.77 -3.14
C THR A 361 -28.88 5.82 -2.93
N ILE A 362 -28.04 6.09 -3.95
CA ILE A 362 -26.96 7.07 -3.89
C ILE A 362 -27.32 8.29 -4.76
N PRO A 363 -27.62 9.46 -4.16
CA PRO A 363 -27.86 10.67 -4.93
C PRO A 363 -26.57 11.07 -5.67
N HIS A 364 -26.66 11.33 -6.96
CA HIS A 364 -25.46 11.61 -7.76
C HIS A 364 -24.83 12.97 -7.38
N PRO A 365 -23.52 13.01 -7.06
CA PRO A 365 -22.86 14.21 -6.51
C PRO A 365 -22.89 15.40 -7.48
N PHE A 366 -22.85 15.14 -8.79
CA PHE A 366 -22.86 16.20 -9.82
C PHE A 366 -24.27 16.70 -10.16
N LYS A 367 -25.33 15.92 -9.91
CA LYS A 367 -26.71 16.32 -10.24
C LYS A 367 -27.30 17.24 -9.17
N PHE A 368 -26.91 17.04 -7.90
CA PHE A 368 -27.42 17.80 -6.77
C PHE A 368 -26.27 18.40 -5.94
N LYS A 369 -25.80 19.59 -6.32
CA LYS A 369 -24.62 20.26 -5.73
C LYS A 369 -24.65 20.43 -4.19
N LYS A 370 -25.83 20.40 -3.56
CA LYS A 370 -25.99 20.50 -2.09
C LYS A 370 -26.05 19.15 -1.37
N LEU A 371 -26.29 18.04 -2.08
CA LEU A 371 -26.47 16.70 -1.50
C LEU A 371 -25.18 15.87 -1.47
N PHE A 372 -24.04 16.42 -1.88
CA PHE A 372 -22.76 15.70 -1.90
C PHE A 372 -22.37 15.04 -0.55
N PRO A 373 -22.66 15.60 0.66
CA PRO A 373 -22.32 14.94 1.91
C PRO A 373 -23.17 13.69 2.14
N ILE A 374 -24.43 13.70 1.68
CA ILE A 374 -25.32 12.54 1.75
C ILE A 374 -24.82 11.45 0.80
N SER A 375 -24.41 11.82 -0.42
CA SER A 375 -23.77 10.90 -1.37
C SER A 375 -22.55 10.22 -0.75
N PHE A 376 -21.69 10.99 -0.08
CA PHE A 376 -20.49 10.49 0.59
C PHE A 376 -20.83 9.46 1.67
N ILE A 377 -21.77 9.77 2.57
CA ILE A 377 -22.19 8.87 3.65
C ILE A 377 -22.84 7.60 3.07
N MET A 378 -23.71 7.73 2.08
CA MET A 378 -24.35 6.57 1.44
C MET A 378 -23.35 5.65 0.75
N CYS A 379 -22.30 6.20 0.13
CA CYS A 379 -21.21 5.38 -0.44
C CYS A 379 -20.51 4.56 0.65
N ILE A 380 -20.17 5.18 1.79
CA ILE A 380 -19.51 4.48 2.90
C ILE A 380 -20.37 3.32 3.43
N ILE A 381 -21.68 3.55 3.58
CA ILE A 381 -22.63 2.51 4.03
C ILE A 381 -22.66 1.34 3.03
N TRP A 382 -22.79 1.64 1.73
CA TRP A 382 -22.80 0.60 0.69
C TRP A 382 -21.49 -0.15 0.60
N ILE A 383 -20.35 0.54 0.69
CA ILE A 383 -19.03 -0.09 0.70
C ILE A 383 -18.92 -1.05 1.90
N GLY A 384 -19.30 -0.61 3.11
CA GLY A 384 -19.27 -1.47 4.29
C GLY A 384 -20.19 -2.70 4.17
N LEU A 385 -21.41 -2.52 3.67
CA LEU A 385 -22.36 -3.62 3.47
C LEU A 385 -21.88 -4.61 2.40
N LEU A 386 -21.37 -4.13 1.28
CA LEU A 386 -20.84 -4.98 0.21
C LEU A 386 -19.56 -5.70 0.65
N SER A 387 -18.65 -5.02 1.36
CA SER A 387 -17.46 -5.64 1.94
C SER A 387 -17.81 -6.75 2.93
N TYR A 388 -18.86 -6.58 3.76
CA TYR A 388 -19.36 -7.62 4.66
C TYR A 388 -19.83 -8.87 3.90
N ILE A 389 -20.66 -8.70 2.86
CA ILE A 389 -21.15 -9.83 2.06
C ILE A 389 -19.99 -10.51 1.33
N VAL A 390 -19.07 -9.74 0.75
CA VAL A 390 -17.88 -10.29 0.06
C VAL A 390 -17.04 -11.12 1.03
N PHE A 391 -16.72 -10.57 2.20
CA PHE A 391 -15.93 -11.26 3.22
C PHE A 391 -16.60 -12.58 3.63
N TRP A 392 -17.90 -12.53 3.94
CA TRP A 392 -18.69 -13.72 4.28
C TRP A 392 -18.68 -14.79 3.19
N MET A 393 -18.91 -14.42 1.92
CA MET A 393 -18.90 -15.38 0.82
C MET A 393 -17.52 -16.03 0.62
N ILE A 394 -16.44 -15.25 0.75
CA ILE A 394 -15.06 -15.76 0.60
C ILE A 394 -14.72 -16.78 1.69
N VAL A 395 -15.09 -16.50 2.95
CA VAL A 395 -14.89 -17.43 4.07
C VAL A 395 -15.61 -18.75 3.83
N ILE A 396 -16.88 -18.72 3.37
CA ILE A 396 -17.62 -19.96 3.04
C ILE A 396 -16.96 -20.73 1.89
N ILE A 397 -16.47 -20.02 0.87
CA ILE A 397 -15.78 -20.64 -0.28
C ILE A 397 -14.49 -21.33 0.21
N GLY A 398 -13.69 -20.65 1.04
CA GLY A 398 -12.45 -21.18 1.62
C GLY A 398 -12.68 -22.49 2.37
N ASP A 399 -13.62 -22.51 3.29
CA ASP A 399 -13.97 -23.71 4.07
C ASP A 399 -14.54 -24.85 3.23
N THR A 400 -15.26 -24.54 2.16
CA THR A 400 -15.74 -25.57 1.24
C THR A 400 -14.58 -26.32 0.60
N PHE A 401 -13.52 -25.61 0.20
CA PHE A 401 -12.33 -26.17 -0.45
C PHE A 401 -11.19 -26.55 0.52
N LEU A 402 -11.36 -26.36 1.82
CA LEU A 402 -10.30 -26.53 2.83
C LEU A 402 -9.06 -25.66 2.53
N ILE A 403 -9.29 -24.45 2.02
CA ILE A 403 -8.24 -23.45 1.83
C ILE A 403 -8.22 -22.57 3.08
N PRO A 404 -7.08 -22.39 3.75
CA PRO A 404 -6.94 -21.49 4.89
C PRO A 404 -7.47 -20.07 4.61
N ASP A 405 -8.19 -19.50 5.58
CA ASP A 405 -8.77 -18.15 5.49
C ASP A 405 -7.73 -17.06 5.13
N PRO A 406 -6.49 -17.06 5.70
CA PRO A 406 -5.42 -16.13 5.31
C PRO A 406 -5.11 -16.16 3.81
N ILE A 407 -5.09 -17.35 3.19
CA ILE A 407 -4.76 -17.52 1.76
C ILE A 407 -5.90 -16.99 0.88
N MET A 408 -7.14 -17.28 1.26
CA MET A 408 -8.31 -16.76 0.55
C MET A 408 -8.34 -15.22 0.57
N ALA A 409 -7.95 -14.61 1.69
CA ALA A 409 -7.82 -13.17 1.79
C ALA A 409 -6.64 -12.60 1.00
N LEU A 410 -5.45 -13.19 1.16
CA LEU A 410 -4.22 -12.80 0.46
C LEU A 410 -4.38 -12.80 -1.06
N THR A 411 -5.22 -13.70 -1.59
CA THR A 411 -5.41 -13.90 -3.03
C THR A 411 -6.70 -13.27 -3.52
N PHE A 412 -7.86 -13.86 -3.22
CA PHE A 412 -9.14 -13.48 -3.80
C PHE A 412 -9.66 -12.14 -3.27
N LEU A 413 -9.57 -11.91 -1.96
CA LEU A 413 -10.04 -10.65 -1.38
C LEU A 413 -9.15 -9.47 -1.79
N ALA A 414 -7.83 -9.64 -1.68
CA ALA A 414 -6.84 -8.67 -2.13
C ALA A 414 -6.98 -8.34 -3.62
N PHE A 415 -6.99 -9.35 -4.49
CA PHE A 415 -7.10 -9.13 -5.94
C PHE A 415 -8.42 -8.47 -6.33
N GLY A 416 -9.54 -8.92 -5.75
CA GLY A 416 -10.85 -8.35 -6.01
C GLY A 416 -10.98 -6.90 -5.53
N GLY A 417 -10.41 -6.60 -4.35
CA GLY A 417 -10.35 -5.25 -3.78
C GLY A 417 -9.55 -4.27 -4.64
N CYS A 418 -8.40 -4.69 -5.17
CA CYS A 418 -7.48 -3.82 -5.91
C CYS A 418 -7.74 -3.71 -7.43
N MET A 419 -8.73 -4.45 -7.94
CA MET A 419 -9.05 -4.47 -9.37
C MET A 419 -9.48 -3.10 -9.93
N PRO A 420 -10.31 -2.29 -9.22
CA PRO A 420 -10.68 -0.94 -9.66
C PRO A 420 -9.46 -0.02 -9.83
N GLU A 421 -8.49 -0.08 -8.91
CA GLU A 421 -7.25 0.70 -8.96
C GLU A 421 -6.41 0.31 -10.16
N ALA A 422 -6.26 -1.00 -10.44
CA ALA A 422 -5.52 -1.47 -11.60
C ALA A 422 -6.16 -1.01 -12.92
N ILE A 423 -7.49 -1.07 -13.03
CA ILE A 423 -8.23 -0.61 -14.21
C ILE A 423 -8.03 0.90 -14.39
N SER A 424 -8.20 1.67 -13.32
CA SER A 424 -8.00 3.12 -13.31
C SER A 424 -6.56 3.49 -13.71
N ALA A 425 -5.56 2.80 -13.18
CA ALA A 425 -4.16 3.02 -13.54
C ALA A 425 -3.88 2.73 -15.02
N ILE A 426 -4.46 1.66 -15.59
CA ILE A 426 -4.36 1.35 -17.03
C ILE A 426 -4.98 2.48 -17.87
N ILE A 427 -6.16 2.98 -17.49
CA ILE A 427 -6.84 4.05 -18.22
C ILE A 427 -5.99 5.33 -18.20
N VAL A 428 -5.50 5.73 -17.03
CA VAL A 428 -4.68 6.94 -16.85
C VAL A 428 -3.36 6.86 -17.62
N VAL A 429 -2.70 5.69 -17.59
CA VAL A 429 -1.49 5.44 -18.39
C VAL A 429 -1.80 5.52 -19.88
N ARG A 430 -2.94 5.01 -20.35
CA ARG A 430 -3.34 5.12 -21.77
C ARG A 430 -3.61 6.57 -22.19
N LYS A 431 -4.07 7.42 -21.27
CA LYS A 431 -4.27 8.86 -21.49
C LYS A 431 -2.96 9.67 -21.48
N GLY A 432 -1.83 9.06 -21.14
CA GLY A 432 -0.50 9.69 -21.20
C GLY A 432 0.05 10.17 -19.85
N SER A 433 -0.73 10.08 -18.77
CA SER A 433 -0.37 10.56 -17.44
C SER A 433 0.16 9.44 -16.53
N GLY A 434 1.21 8.75 -16.97
CA GLY A 434 1.67 7.53 -16.28
C GLY A 434 2.20 7.71 -14.86
N GLN A 435 2.58 8.94 -14.47
CA GLN A 435 3.00 9.27 -13.12
C GLN A 435 1.88 9.12 -12.09
N MET A 436 0.65 9.48 -12.45
CA MET A 436 -0.46 9.49 -11.52
C MET A 436 -0.97 8.08 -11.22
N GLY A 437 -0.91 7.17 -12.20
CA GLY A 437 -1.37 5.78 -12.02
C GLY A 437 -0.51 4.97 -11.04
N VAL A 438 0.82 5.06 -11.13
CA VAL A 438 1.74 4.27 -10.28
C VAL A 438 2.00 4.94 -8.93
N SER A 439 2.04 6.27 -8.86
CA SER A 439 2.26 6.97 -7.58
C SER A 439 1.04 6.85 -6.66
N ASN A 440 -0.18 6.84 -7.21
CA ASN A 440 -1.41 6.72 -6.42
C ASN A 440 -1.48 5.38 -5.68
N SER A 441 -1.05 4.28 -6.31
CA SER A 441 -1.08 2.95 -5.66
C SER A 441 -0.05 2.83 -4.52
N LEU A 442 1.11 3.50 -4.61
CA LEU A 442 2.09 3.51 -3.52
C LEU A 442 1.62 4.34 -2.30
N GLY A 443 0.90 5.44 -2.53
CA GLY A 443 0.26 6.20 -1.45
C GLY A 443 -0.81 5.38 -0.73
N ALA A 444 -1.62 4.62 -1.48
CA ALA A 444 -2.62 3.71 -0.93
C ALA A 444 -1.97 2.64 -0.02
N ASN A 445 -0.79 2.11 -0.37
CA ASN A 445 -0.09 1.14 0.48
C ASN A 445 0.33 1.69 1.84
N CYS A 446 0.73 2.97 1.90
CA CYS A 446 1.00 3.62 3.19
C CYS A 446 -0.25 3.66 4.06
N LEU A 447 -1.38 4.04 3.46
CA LEU A 447 -2.67 4.15 4.15
C LEU A 447 -3.24 2.78 4.53
N ALA A 448 -3.02 1.74 3.73
CA ALA A 448 -3.45 0.38 4.08
C ALA A 448 -2.88 -0.07 5.44
N ILE A 449 -1.62 0.31 5.75
CA ILE A 449 -1.01 0.02 7.05
C ILE A 449 -1.58 0.92 8.14
N ILE A 450 -1.40 2.24 8.02
CA ILE A 450 -1.66 3.17 9.13
C ILE A 450 -3.16 3.46 9.35
N PHE A 451 -3.97 3.38 8.29
CA PHE A 451 -5.42 3.58 8.35
C PHE A 451 -6.17 2.26 8.39
N SER A 452 -5.97 1.36 7.41
CA SER A 452 -6.79 0.14 7.31
C SER A 452 -6.45 -0.91 8.37
N LEU A 453 -5.18 -1.08 8.78
CA LEU A 453 -4.80 -1.91 9.94
C LEU A 453 -4.86 -1.13 11.25
N GLY A 454 -4.20 0.03 11.30
CA GLY A 454 -4.02 0.81 12.52
C GLY A 454 -5.33 1.22 13.19
N LEU A 455 -6.31 1.70 12.42
CA LEU A 455 -7.54 2.24 12.99
C LEU A 455 -8.45 1.15 13.61
N PRO A 456 -8.76 0.03 12.93
CA PRO A 456 -9.54 -1.05 13.56
C PRO A 456 -8.85 -1.65 14.78
N TRP A 457 -7.53 -1.85 14.73
CA TRP A 457 -6.76 -2.38 15.86
C TRP A 457 -6.79 -1.44 17.06
N PHE A 458 -6.65 -0.14 16.82
CA PHE A 458 -6.76 0.87 17.87
C PHE A 458 -8.16 0.87 18.50
N ILE A 459 -9.22 0.85 17.69
CA ILE A 459 -10.59 0.86 18.21
C ILE A 459 -10.86 -0.39 19.05
N LYS A 460 -10.43 -1.58 18.60
CA LYS A 460 -10.63 -2.83 19.34
C LYS A 460 -9.86 -2.85 20.66
N THR A 461 -8.55 -2.56 20.62
CA THR A 461 -7.72 -2.53 21.83
C THR A 461 -8.17 -1.47 22.84
N MET A 462 -8.73 -0.36 22.38
CA MET A 462 -9.35 0.63 23.27
C MET A 462 -10.70 0.16 23.85
N ALA A 463 -11.51 -0.55 23.06
CA ALA A 463 -12.77 -1.13 23.52
C ALA A 463 -12.57 -2.25 24.56
N ASP A 464 -11.53 -3.06 24.42
CA ASP A 464 -11.20 -4.18 25.31
C ASP A 464 -10.54 -3.75 26.64
N GLY A 465 -10.38 -2.43 26.86
CA GLY A 465 -9.90 -1.88 28.12
C GLY A 465 -8.41 -1.50 28.14
N ALA A 466 -7.81 -1.19 26.98
CA ALA A 466 -6.50 -0.54 26.80
C ALA A 466 -5.43 -0.91 27.85
N GLY A 467 -4.74 0.08 28.41
CA GLY A 467 -3.71 -0.10 29.43
C GLY A 467 -4.21 -0.60 30.80
N PHE A 468 -5.51 -0.73 31.02
CA PHE A 468 -6.06 -1.32 32.25
C PHE A 468 -6.06 -2.86 32.19
N ASN A 469 -6.34 -3.44 31.01
CA ASN A 469 -6.41 -4.88 30.81
C ASN A 469 -5.25 -5.46 29.98
N ASN A 470 -4.26 -4.65 29.60
CA ASN A 470 -3.23 -5.02 28.62
C ASN A 470 -3.87 -5.61 27.34
N ALA A 471 -4.85 -4.89 26.79
CA ALA A 471 -5.54 -5.29 25.58
C ALA A 471 -4.55 -5.43 24.41
N HIS A 472 -4.64 -6.55 23.71
CA HIS A 472 -3.76 -6.92 22.62
C HIS A 472 -4.54 -7.69 21.55
N ILE A 473 -4.06 -7.63 20.31
CA ILE A 473 -4.58 -8.42 19.20
C ILE A 473 -3.53 -9.47 18.88
N ARG A 474 -3.92 -10.75 18.99
CA ARG A 474 -3.04 -11.86 18.69
C ARG A 474 -3.06 -12.19 17.21
N LEU A 475 -1.89 -12.26 16.60
CA LEU A 475 -1.68 -12.80 15.26
C LEU A 475 -1.57 -14.32 15.36
N TYR A 476 -2.24 -15.10 14.52
CA TYR A 476 -2.24 -16.56 14.55
C TYR A 476 -1.34 -17.19 13.47
N SER A 477 -1.14 -16.50 12.35
CA SER A 477 -0.33 -16.97 11.23
C SER A 477 1.14 -16.58 11.42
N TYR A 478 1.99 -17.60 11.42
CA TYR A 478 3.46 -17.50 11.47
C TYR A 478 4.09 -17.15 10.11
N GLY A 479 3.30 -17.14 9.04
CA GLY A 479 3.76 -16.79 7.70
C GLY A 479 3.80 -15.28 7.44
N VAL A 480 3.12 -14.52 8.30
CA VAL A 480 2.87 -13.08 8.12
C VAL A 480 4.16 -12.28 8.13
N GLU A 481 5.10 -12.57 9.04
CA GLU A 481 6.34 -11.82 9.15
C GLU A 481 7.21 -12.01 7.90
N PHE A 482 7.30 -13.24 7.38
CA PHE A 482 8.00 -13.54 6.14
C PHE A 482 7.35 -12.87 4.93
N THR A 483 6.02 -12.88 4.85
CA THR A 483 5.30 -12.22 3.74
C THR A 483 5.47 -10.70 3.79
N LEU A 484 5.49 -10.08 4.98
CA LEU A 484 5.79 -8.65 5.16
C LEU A 484 7.22 -8.30 4.75
N MET A 485 8.22 -9.11 5.13
CA MET A 485 9.61 -8.92 4.67
C MET A 485 9.74 -8.99 3.15
N MET A 486 9.00 -9.90 2.52
CA MET A 486 8.99 -10.05 1.07
C MET A 486 8.39 -8.85 0.34
N ILE A 487 7.48 -8.10 0.98
CA ILE A 487 6.97 -6.84 0.42
C ILE A 487 8.07 -5.78 0.36
N ILE A 488 8.98 -5.70 1.34
CA ILE A 488 10.15 -4.81 1.24
C ILE A 488 10.99 -5.17 0.01
N LEU A 489 11.22 -6.47 -0.21
CA LEU A 489 11.94 -6.93 -1.40
C LEU A 489 11.18 -6.60 -2.70
N ALA A 490 9.84 -6.68 -2.70
CA ALA A 490 9.02 -6.26 -3.83
C ALA A 490 9.14 -4.77 -4.15
N VAL A 491 9.24 -3.89 -3.13
CA VAL A 491 9.49 -2.45 -3.31
C VAL A 491 10.88 -2.21 -3.90
N VAL A 492 11.90 -2.92 -3.40
CA VAL A 492 13.26 -2.86 -3.96
C VAL A 492 13.28 -3.31 -5.41
N LEU A 493 12.57 -4.40 -5.75
CA LEU A 493 12.42 -4.87 -7.12
C LEU A 493 11.77 -3.80 -8.01
N LEU A 494 10.63 -3.22 -7.57
CA LEU A 494 9.94 -2.17 -8.31
C LEU A 494 10.89 -0.99 -8.61
N TYR A 495 11.55 -0.46 -7.57
CA TYR A 495 12.44 0.68 -7.72
C TYR A 495 13.66 0.34 -8.59
N GLY A 496 14.27 -0.82 -8.38
CA GLY A 496 15.43 -1.29 -9.14
C GLY A 496 15.13 -1.42 -10.63
N VAL A 497 13.98 -2.02 -10.97
CA VAL A 497 13.54 -2.18 -12.37
C VAL A 497 13.23 -0.83 -13.01
N LEU A 498 12.55 0.08 -12.30
CA LEU A 498 12.27 1.43 -12.80
C LEU A 498 13.54 2.26 -13.00
N ALA A 499 14.48 2.16 -12.06
CA ALA A 499 15.77 2.85 -12.13
C ALA A 499 16.62 2.34 -13.30
N ALA A 500 16.68 1.01 -13.51
CA ALA A 500 17.38 0.40 -14.64
C ALA A 500 16.75 0.79 -15.99
N ALA A 501 15.43 0.99 -16.03
CA ALA A 501 14.71 1.47 -17.21
C ALA A 501 14.82 2.99 -17.44
N GLY A 502 15.53 3.72 -16.58
CA GLY A 502 15.64 5.18 -16.62
C GLY A 502 14.30 5.88 -16.40
N TYR A 503 13.44 5.31 -15.56
CA TYR A 503 12.06 5.77 -15.29
C TYR A 503 11.18 5.87 -16.54
N LYS A 504 11.48 5.07 -17.57
CA LYS A 504 10.68 4.97 -18.79
C LYS A 504 9.84 3.70 -18.76
N LEU A 505 8.53 3.85 -18.63
CA LEU A 505 7.59 2.74 -18.61
C LEU A 505 7.52 2.10 -20.00
N ARG A 506 7.86 0.80 -20.07
CA ARG A 506 7.83 0.00 -21.31
C ARG A 506 7.10 -1.32 -21.04
N LYS A 507 6.65 -1.98 -22.10
CA LYS A 507 6.06 -3.34 -21.98
C LYS A 507 7.03 -4.35 -21.37
N THR A 508 8.33 -4.22 -21.62
CA THR A 508 9.37 -5.09 -21.03
C THR A 508 9.45 -4.92 -19.51
N VAL A 509 9.40 -3.67 -19.02
CA VAL A 509 9.31 -3.35 -17.59
C VAL A 509 8.08 -4.00 -16.98
N GLY A 510 6.93 -3.90 -17.66
CA GLY A 510 5.69 -4.55 -17.23
C GLY A 510 5.78 -6.07 -17.13
N GLY A 511 6.42 -6.72 -18.11
CA GLY A 511 6.62 -8.17 -18.09
C GLY A 511 7.49 -8.64 -16.93
N ILE A 512 8.58 -7.92 -16.62
CA ILE A 512 9.46 -8.24 -15.49
C ILE A 512 8.72 -8.07 -14.16
N LEU A 513 7.99 -6.95 -13.99
CA LEU A 513 7.21 -6.71 -12.77
C LEU A 513 6.07 -7.73 -12.59
N PHE A 514 5.41 -8.13 -13.67
CA PHE A 514 4.36 -9.15 -13.64
C PHE A 514 4.90 -10.52 -13.22
N LEU A 515 6.05 -10.92 -13.76
CA LEU A 515 6.72 -12.17 -13.37
C LEU A 515 7.16 -12.12 -11.90
N GLY A 516 7.69 -10.97 -11.47
CA GLY A 516 8.01 -10.72 -10.06
C GLY A 516 6.78 -10.90 -9.17
N TYR A 517 5.66 -10.26 -9.50
CA TYR A 517 4.40 -10.40 -8.76
C TYR A 517 3.96 -11.86 -8.62
N ILE A 518 3.95 -12.64 -9.71
CA ILE A 518 3.60 -14.07 -9.66
C ILE A 518 4.56 -14.83 -8.74
N GLY A 519 5.86 -14.58 -8.84
CA GLY A 519 6.87 -15.22 -7.98
C GLY A 519 6.64 -14.94 -6.49
N PHE A 520 6.45 -13.66 -6.13
CA PHE A 520 6.18 -13.24 -4.75
C PHE A 520 4.85 -13.79 -4.23
N ALA A 521 3.78 -13.71 -5.02
CA ALA A 521 2.47 -14.23 -4.63
C ALA A 521 2.51 -15.75 -4.42
N THR A 522 3.19 -16.49 -5.29
CA THR A 522 3.37 -17.94 -5.15
C THR A 522 4.15 -18.26 -3.88
N PHE A 523 5.25 -17.54 -3.61
CA PHE A 523 6.02 -17.71 -2.40
C PHE A 523 5.16 -17.46 -1.14
N ALA A 524 4.40 -16.37 -1.11
CA ALA A 524 3.53 -16.05 0.03
C ALA A 524 2.47 -17.14 0.27
N ILE A 525 1.87 -17.70 -0.78
CA ILE A 525 0.94 -18.82 -0.68
C ILE A 525 1.63 -20.08 -0.13
N LEU A 526 2.86 -20.40 -0.60
CA LEU A 526 3.61 -21.56 -0.13
C LEU A 526 4.03 -21.46 1.34
N VAL A 527 4.32 -20.23 1.81
CA VAL A 527 4.61 -19.96 3.23
C VAL A 527 3.35 -20.18 4.09
N GLU A 528 2.21 -19.62 3.69
CA GLU A 528 0.94 -19.78 4.43
C GLU A 528 0.39 -21.21 4.41
N LEU A 529 0.73 -22.01 3.41
CA LEU A 529 0.40 -23.45 3.35
C LEU A 529 1.36 -24.33 4.18
N ASP A 530 2.32 -23.74 4.88
CA ASP A 530 3.36 -24.44 5.66
C ASP A 530 4.21 -25.44 4.85
N ILE A 531 4.27 -25.25 3.53
CA ILE A 531 5.03 -26.14 2.64
C ILE A 531 6.53 -25.83 2.75
N LEU A 532 6.88 -24.55 2.93
CA LEU A 532 8.28 -24.10 3.02
C LEU A 532 8.84 -24.15 4.45
N PHE A 533 8.01 -23.85 5.44
CA PHE A 533 8.37 -23.86 6.85
C PHE A 533 7.37 -24.75 7.58
N GLU A 534 7.78 -26.00 7.82
CA GLU A 534 6.91 -26.99 8.47
C GLU A 534 6.71 -26.63 9.95
N ARG A 535 5.44 -26.58 10.38
CA ARG A 535 5.08 -26.31 11.78
C ARG A 535 5.38 -27.52 12.66
N GLU A 536 5.88 -27.28 13.87
CA GLU A 536 5.91 -28.30 14.93
C GLU A 536 4.53 -28.59 15.53
N CYS A 537 3.55 -27.70 15.28
CA CYS A 537 2.14 -27.85 15.63
C CYS A 537 1.35 -28.52 14.49
N LYS A 538 1.33 -29.85 14.42
CA LYS A 538 0.46 -30.63 13.51
C LYS A 538 -0.46 -31.57 14.26
#